data_AF-A0A9J7IHV0-F1
#
_entry.id   AF-A0A9J7IHV0-F1
#
_cell.length_a   1.000
_cell.length_b   1.000
_cell.length_c   1.000
_cell.angle_alpha   90.00
_cell.angle_beta   90.00
_cell.angle_gamma   90.00
#
_symmetry.space_group_name_H-M   'P 1'
#
loop_
_entity.id
_entity.type
_entity.pdbx_description
1 polymer ?
#
loop_
_entity_poly.entity_id
_entity_poly.type
_entity_poly.pdbx_seq_one_letter_code
_entity_poly.pdbx_strand_id
1 'polypeptide(L)'
;MEKLQFEFIVKAKPDDNKTNIYAITTITDTQGQTYIMPREYQSVQLHKEIMKHEIFDKIKKSLQKRHDKRQVWITLTKDMKSTYLDDGNIQFDGYLLEKLEPSQESSSTESLSKKIGNKTKLLAEFSIQKFSRNTTNVQQWLDTYESECARLQIDTDLRKIEMLRLLLEDTCLDWYTSMIIKYTIDSEWSVWKKSLCEAFADKGWLPIRYAINFKYIQGSMLEYALKKERLLLETNKSIDKKTLIYLIATGLPNFIMDKIDRESLKEVNDLFNCIRGLETFARKYDTKKTQSTGNTYIKPEIKQTGKKSCKICENNGKFNRFIIY
;
A
#
# COMPACT_ATOMS: atom_id res chain seq x y z
N MET A 1 22.72 45.08 -3.98
CA MET A 1 22.06 44.32 -5.06
C MET A 1 21.09 43.36 -4.41
N GLU A 2 19.82 43.40 -4.78
CA GLU A 2 18.82 42.45 -4.28
C GLU A 2 19.09 41.07 -4.88
N LYS A 3 19.08 40.05 -4.03
CA LYS A 3 19.25 38.65 -4.40
C LYS A 3 18.12 37.85 -3.79
N LEU A 4 17.63 36.86 -4.50
CA LEU A 4 16.66 35.89 -3.98
C LEU A 4 17.23 34.49 -4.16
N GLN A 5 16.91 33.59 -3.24
CA GLN A 5 17.26 32.19 -3.35
C GLN A 5 16.09 31.43 -3.96
N PHE A 6 16.32 30.74 -5.07
CA PHE A 6 15.30 29.94 -5.74
C PHE A 6 15.58 28.46 -5.52
N GLU A 7 14.55 27.69 -5.13
CA GLU A 7 14.62 26.23 -5.09
C GLU A 7 14.16 25.65 -6.42
N PHE A 8 15.07 24.98 -7.12
CA PHE A 8 14.80 24.25 -8.36
C PHE A 8 14.68 22.76 -8.09
N ILE A 9 13.69 22.09 -8.68
CA ILE A 9 13.49 20.64 -8.62
C ILE A 9 13.13 20.07 -10.00
N VAL A 10 13.61 18.86 -10.31
CA VAL A 10 13.14 18.09 -11.47
C VAL A 10 11.97 17.21 -11.05
N LYS A 11 10.76 17.45 -11.56
CA LYS A 11 9.56 16.67 -11.22
C LYS A 11 8.79 16.23 -12.47
N ALA A 12 7.89 15.27 -12.30
CA ALA A 12 6.96 14.88 -13.35
C ALA A 12 6.10 16.08 -13.77
N LYS A 13 5.80 16.21 -15.06
CA LYS A 13 4.81 17.17 -15.52
C LYS A 13 3.45 16.79 -14.90
N PRO A 14 2.68 17.73 -14.34
CA PRO A 14 1.40 17.42 -13.68
C PRO A 14 0.43 16.60 -14.55
N ASP A 15 0.40 16.87 -15.86
CA ASP A 15 -0.51 16.20 -16.82
C ASP A 15 0.12 14.97 -17.51
N ASP A 16 1.43 14.75 -17.35
CA ASP A 16 2.16 13.66 -18.02
C ASP A 16 3.30 13.13 -17.14
N ASN A 17 3.06 11.95 -16.57
CA ASN A 17 4.01 11.26 -15.70
C ASN A 17 5.26 10.73 -16.42
N LYS A 18 5.32 10.78 -17.76
CA LYS A 18 6.50 10.37 -18.54
C LYS A 18 7.50 11.50 -18.74
N THR A 19 7.03 12.75 -18.78
CA THR A 19 7.88 13.91 -19.04
C THR A 19 8.38 14.53 -17.73
N ASN A 20 9.68 14.86 -17.67
CA ASN A 20 10.27 15.59 -16.56
C ASN A 20 10.35 17.09 -16.90
N ILE A 21 10.03 17.93 -15.92
CA ILE A 21 10.14 19.38 -16.00
C ILE A 21 11.00 19.91 -14.85
N TYR A 22 11.72 20.99 -15.11
CA TYR A 22 12.33 21.80 -14.06
C TYR A 22 11.25 22.71 -13.49
N ALA A 23 11.20 22.79 -12.17
CA ALA A 23 10.22 23.57 -11.46
C ALA A 23 10.87 24.40 -10.34
N ILE A 24 10.32 25.58 -10.10
CA ILE A 24 10.64 26.45 -8.98
C ILE A 24 9.56 26.27 -7.93
N THR A 25 9.93 25.77 -6.76
CA THR A 25 9.00 25.42 -5.68
C THR A 25 8.90 26.49 -4.61
N THR A 26 10.02 27.15 -4.30
CA THR A 26 10.08 28.20 -3.28
C THR A 26 11.06 29.30 -3.67
N ILE A 27 10.82 30.48 -3.10
CA ILE A 27 11.70 31.64 -3.18
C ILE A 27 11.99 32.08 -1.75
N THR A 28 13.26 32.28 -1.39
CA THR A 28 13.67 32.77 -0.07
C THR A 28 14.34 34.13 -0.22
N ASP A 29 13.92 35.09 0.59
CA ASP A 29 14.49 36.43 0.61
C ASP A 29 15.81 36.48 1.39
N THR A 30 16.49 37.64 1.36
CA THR A 30 17.73 37.85 2.11
C THR A 30 17.55 37.85 3.63
N GLN A 31 16.31 37.95 4.13
CA GLN A 31 15.94 37.87 5.54
C GLN A 31 15.62 36.43 5.98
N GLY A 32 15.73 35.45 5.06
CA GLY A 32 15.45 34.05 5.33
C GLY A 32 13.96 33.69 5.31
N GLN A 33 13.08 34.61 4.94
CA GLN A 33 11.66 34.32 4.79
C GLN A 33 11.45 33.58 3.47
N THR A 34 10.80 32.42 3.55
CA THR A 34 10.56 31.56 2.39
C THR A 34 9.13 31.68 1.95
N TYR A 35 8.90 31.74 0.65
CA TYR A 35 7.61 31.92 0.02
C TYR A 35 7.36 30.74 -0.93
N ILE A 36 6.13 30.22 -0.93
CA ILE A 36 5.77 29.05 -1.74
C ILE A 36 5.31 29.50 -3.13
N MET A 37 5.82 28.85 -4.17
CA MET A 37 5.34 29.01 -5.54
C MET A 37 4.08 28.14 -5.77
N PRO A 38 2.92 28.71 -6.17
CA PRO A 38 1.73 27.94 -6.51
C PRO A 38 1.99 26.93 -7.62
N ARG A 39 1.30 25.78 -7.58
CA ARG A 39 1.59 24.62 -8.45
C ARG A 39 1.53 24.96 -9.94
N GLU A 40 0.62 25.84 -10.29
CA GLU A 40 0.31 26.33 -11.63
C GLU A 40 1.47 27.17 -12.20
N TYR A 41 2.23 27.84 -11.31
CA TYR A 41 3.34 28.71 -11.67
C TYR A 41 4.71 28.03 -11.56
N GLN A 42 4.81 26.85 -10.94
CA GLN A 42 6.12 26.24 -10.67
C GLN A 42 6.94 25.89 -11.91
N SER A 43 6.34 25.67 -13.08
CA SER A 43 7.10 25.27 -14.27
C SER A 43 8.11 26.35 -14.67
N VAL A 44 9.40 25.99 -14.77
CA VAL A 44 10.46 26.96 -15.13
C VAL A 44 10.20 27.68 -16.47
N GLN A 45 9.41 27.06 -17.35
CA GLN A 45 9.03 27.63 -18.64
C GLN A 45 8.22 28.94 -18.49
N LEU A 46 7.55 29.12 -17.35
CA LEU A 46 6.82 30.34 -16.99
C LEU A 46 7.78 31.45 -16.49
N HIS A 47 8.97 31.06 -16.02
CA HIS A 47 9.99 31.94 -15.47
C HIS A 47 11.00 32.38 -16.55
N LYS A 48 10.51 33.08 -17.58
CA LYS A 48 11.30 33.45 -18.79
C LYS A 48 12.62 34.15 -18.47
N GLU A 49 12.61 35.07 -17.51
CA GLU A 49 13.82 35.82 -17.13
C GLU A 49 14.86 34.95 -16.40
N ILE A 50 14.42 33.93 -15.66
CA ILE A 50 15.33 32.95 -15.06
C ILE A 50 15.96 32.07 -16.14
N MET A 51 15.19 31.69 -17.15
CA MET A 51 15.72 30.86 -18.24
C MET A 51 16.83 31.56 -19.05
N LYS A 52 16.79 32.88 -19.14
CA LYS A 52 17.82 33.70 -19.80
C LYS A 52 19.08 33.87 -18.95
N HIS A 53 18.99 33.65 -17.63
CA HIS A 53 20.11 33.87 -16.73
C HIS A 53 21.11 32.71 -16.81
N GLU A 54 22.41 33.02 -16.89
CA GLU A 54 23.51 32.04 -16.98
C GLU A 54 23.53 30.96 -15.88
N ILE A 55 22.87 31.22 -14.76
CA ILE A 55 22.78 30.33 -13.62
C ILE A 55 21.90 29.12 -13.95
N PHE A 56 20.92 29.30 -14.83
CA PHE A 56 20.00 28.25 -15.22
C PHE A 56 20.68 27.15 -16.03
N ASP A 57 21.67 27.49 -16.86
CA ASP A 57 22.47 26.49 -17.56
C ASP A 57 23.33 25.66 -16.59
N LYS A 58 23.81 26.27 -15.51
CA LYS A 58 24.51 25.56 -14.42
C LYS A 58 23.54 24.63 -13.68
N ILE A 59 22.30 25.08 -13.45
CA ILE A 59 21.24 24.28 -12.84
C ILE A 59 20.92 23.05 -13.70
N LYS A 60 20.68 23.21 -15.01
CA LYS A 60 20.43 22.09 -15.94
C LYS A 60 21.56 21.07 -15.95
N LYS A 61 22.82 21.51 -15.83
CA LYS A 61 23.96 20.59 -15.73
C LYS A 61 23.96 19.84 -14.40
N SER A 62 23.54 20.47 -13.31
CA SER A 62 23.57 19.87 -11.97
C SER A 62 22.38 18.99 -11.61
N LEU A 63 21.20 19.23 -12.19
CA LEU A 63 19.98 18.48 -11.91
C LEU A 63 19.67 17.57 -13.10
N GLN A 64 19.96 16.27 -12.99
CA GLN A 64 19.87 15.32 -14.11
C GLN A 64 18.76 14.28 -13.93
N LYS A 65 18.47 13.91 -12.68
CA LYS A 65 17.49 12.86 -12.35
C LYS A 65 16.21 13.46 -11.78
N ARG A 66 15.11 12.72 -11.91
CA ARG A 66 13.84 13.08 -11.27
C ARG A 66 14.07 13.15 -9.75
N HIS A 67 13.48 14.16 -9.13
CA HIS A 67 13.59 14.55 -7.72
C HIS A 67 14.92 15.17 -7.31
N ASP A 68 15.88 15.38 -8.22
CA ASP A 68 17.04 16.21 -7.92
C ASP A 68 16.56 17.64 -7.64
N LYS A 69 17.08 18.23 -6.55
CA LYS A 69 16.78 19.62 -6.15
C LYS A 69 18.03 20.41 -5.79
N ARG A 70 18.01 21.73 -6.01
CA ARG A 70 19.06 22.69 -5.61
C ARG A 70 18.46 24.02 -5.25
N GLN A 71 19.02 24.67 -4.23
CA GLN A 71 18.74 26.06 -3.91
C GLN A 71 19.88 26.94 -4.41
N VAL A 72 19.55 28.01 -5.13
CA VAL A 72 20.55 28.87 -5.76
C VAL A 72 20.21 30.33 -5.53
N TRP A 73 21.18 31.10 -5.03
CA TRP A 73 21.08 32.54 -4.94
C TRP A 73 21.27 33.17 -6.31
N ILE A 74 20.29 33.96 -6.74
CA ILE A 74 20.31 34.68 -8.01
C ILE A 74 20.21 36.17 -7.70
N THR A 75 21.16 36.94 -8.21
CA THR A 75 21.11 38.41 -8.18
C THR A 75 20.07 38.88 -9.19
N LEU A 76 19.08 39.65 -8.75
CA LEU A 76 17.98 40.05 -9.62
C LEU A 76 18.42 41.13 -10.62
N THR A 77 18.19 40.86 -11.90
CA THR A 77 18.25 41.89 -12.95
C THR A 77 17.03 42.81 -12.86
N LYS A 78 17.04 43.94 -13.57
CA LYS A 78 15.92 44.90 -13.58
C LYS A 78 14.59 44.24 -13.98
N ASP A 79 14.62 43.32 -14.94
CA ASP A 79 13.43 42.62 -15.44
C ASP A 79 12.95 41.52 -14.48
N MET A 80 13.88 40.88 -13.76
CA MET A 80 13.53 39.92 -12.71
C MET A 80 12.90 40.62 -11.51
N LYS A 81 13.33 41.84 -11.17
CA LYS A 81 12.75 42.59 -10.05
C LYS A 81 11.26 42.79 -10.23
N SER A 82 10.80 43.31 -11.38
CA SER A 82 9.35 43.49 -11.61
C SER A 82 8.56 42.18 -11.56
N THR A 83 9.20 41.06 -11.91
CA THR A 83 8.55 39.74 -11.90
C THR A 83 8.43 39.18 -10.48
N TYR A 84 9.46 39.33 -9.63
CA TYR A 84 9.55 38.64 -8.34
C TYR A 84 9.42 39.53 -7.10
N LEU A 85 9.47 40.85 -7.27
CA LEU A 85 9.40 41.83 -6.20
C LEU A 85 8.41 42.95 -6.57
N ASP A 86 7.51 43.26 -5.64
CA ASP A 86 6.67 44.46 -5.72
C ASP A 86 6.56 45.12 -4.35
N ASP A 87 6.99 46.38 -4.26
CA ASP A 87 7.03 47.19 -3.04
C ASP A 87 7.59 46.45 -1.80
N GLY A 88 8.65 45.64 -2.02
CA GLY A 88 9.31 44.84 -0.97
C GLY A 88 8.65 43.48 -0.67
N ASN A 89 7.53 43.15 -1.32
CA ASN A 89 6.87 41.85 -1.21
C ASN A 89 7.36 40.90 -2.29
N ILE A 90 7.39 39.60 -1.98
CA ILE A 90 7.73 38.56 -2.94
C ILE A 90 6.48 38.19 -3.75
N GLN A 91 6.60 38.29 -5.07
CA GLN A 91 5.51 37.99 -6.00
C GLN A 91 5.97 37.09 -7.15
N PHE A 92 5.04 36.71 -7.99
CA PHE A 92 5.30 36.21 -9.32
C PHE A 92 4.28 36.80 -10.29
N ASP A 93 4.72 37.69 -11.19
CA ASP A 93 3.89 38.27 -12.26
C ASP A 93 2.57 38.89 -11.75
N GLY A 94 2.66 39.71 -10.69
CA GLY A 94 1.50 40.34 -10.05
C GLY A 94 0.74 39.46 -9.04
N TYR A 95 1.16 38.21 -8.85
CA TYR A 95 0.61 37.31 -7.83
C TYR A 95 1.49 37.29 -6.59
N LEU A 96 0.99 37.81 -5.45
CA LEU A 96 1.72 37.78 -4.17
C LEU A 96 1.88 36.34 -3.67
N LEU A 97 3.11 35.97 -3.30
CA LEU A 97 3.40 34.62 -2.82
C LEU A 97 3.10 34.48 -1.33
N GLU A 98 2.57 33.32 -0.95
CA GLU A 98 2.28 33.00 0.45
C GLU A 98 3.58 32.77 1.21
N LYS A 99 3.78 33.53 2.30
CA LYS A 99 4.90 33.36 3.21
C LYS A 99 4.73 32.04 3.97
N LEU A 100 5.75 31.21 3.91
CA LEU A 100 5.89 30.06 4.78
C LEU A 100 6.16 30.60 6.20
N GLU A 101 5.11 30.71 7.01
CA GLU A 101 5.26 31.08 8.41
C GLU A 101 6.23 30.09 9.07
N PRO A 102 7.31 30.58 9.71
CA PRO A 102 8.09 29.73 10.58
C PRO A 102 7.17 29.34 11.74
N SER A 103 6.59 28.14 11.67
CA SER A 103 6.24 27.41 12.88
C SER A 103 7.41 27.57 13.84
N GLN A 104 7.16 27.96 15.11
CA GLN A 104 8.22 28.14 16.09
C GLN A 104 9.07 26.87 16.20
N GLU A 105 10.10 26.81 15.37
CA GLU A 105 11.14 25.82 15.32
C GLU A 105 12.36 26.46 15.97
N SER A 106 12.32 26.51 17.29
CA SER A 106 13.55 26.55 18.06
C SER A 106 14.32 25.25 17.78
N SER A 107 15.37 25.38 16.97
CA SER A 107 16.46 24.40 16.81
C SER A 107 16.05 22.98 16.40
N SER A 108 15.81 22.75 15.11
CA SER A 108 15.55 21.38 14.63
C SER A 108 16.01 20.99 13.23
N THR A 109 17.06 21.56 12.65
CA THR A 109 17.73 20.89 11.50
C THR A 109 18.72 19.81 11.93
N GLU A 110 19.29 19.90 13.14
CA GLU A 110 19.94 18.75 13.78
C GLU A 110 18.92 17.83 14.49
N SER A 111 17.70 18.32 14.68
CA SER A 111 16.61 17.57 15.30
C SER A 111 15.61 16.99 14.29
N LEU A 112 15.71 17.27 12.99
CA LEU A 112 14.95 16.57 11.94
C LEU A 112 15.69 15.32 11.49
N SER A 113 17.02 15.32 11.45
CA SER A 113 17.79 14.06 11.35
C SER A 113 17.66 13.21 12.62
N LYS A 114 17.48 13.82 13.81
CA LYS A 114 17.17 13.09 15.06
C LYS A 114 15.67 12.75 15.25
N LYS A 115 14.70 13.54 14.76
CA LYS A 115 13.24 13.24 14.84
C LYS A 115 12.75 12.36 13.69
N ILE A 116 13.27 12.51 12.48
CA ILE A 116 13.10 11.53 11.40
C ILE A 116 13.93 10.30 11.75
N GLY A 117 15.14 10.46 12.32
CA GLY A 117 15.90 9.36 12.91
C GLY A 117 15.10 8.58 13.95
N ASN A 118 14.42 9.27 14.88
CA ASN A 118 13.53 8.65 15.86
C ASN A 118 12.27 8.06 15.21
N LYS A 119 11.55 8.76 14.33
CA LYS A 119 10.34 8.22 13.67
C LYS A 119 10.65 7.02 12.77
N THR A 120 11.78 7.02 12.07
CA THR A 120 12.21 5.90 11.21
C THR A 120 12.75 4.73 12.05
N LYS A 121 13.41 5.00 13.19
CA LYS A 121 13.75 3.97 14.18
C LYS A 121 12.50 3.36 14.80
N LEU A 122 11.55 4.19 15.23
CA LEU A 122 10.29 3.75 15.82
C LEU A 122 9.45 2.97 14.80
N LEU A 123 9.47 3.38 13.52
CA LEU A 123 8.89 2.61 12.41
C LEU A 123 9.57 1.24 12.22
N ALA A 124 10.89 1.16 12.39
CA ALA A 124 11.59 -0.12 12.36
C ALA A 124 11.25 -1.01 13.58
N GLU A 125 10.80 -0.41 14.68
CA GLU A 125 10.32 -1.13 15.86
C GLU A 125 8.87 -1.61 15.71
N PHE A 126 8.07 -1.02 14.79
CA PHE A 126 6.73 -1.49 14.47
C PHE A 126 6.79 -2.89 13.84
N SER A 127 6.18 -3.88 14.49
CA SER A 127 6.07 -5.26 14.01
C SER A 127 4.73 -5.50 13.30
N ILE A 128 4.35 -4.57 12.42
CA ILE A 128 3.12 -4.64 11.62
C ILE A 128 3.44 -4.44 10.14
N GLN A 129 2.78 -5.22 9.29
CA GLN A 129 2.85 -5.01 7.84
C GLN A 129 2.19 -3.69 7.47
N LYS A 130 2.66 -3.04 6.42
CA LYS A 130 2.03 -1.82 5.92
C LYS A 130 0.63 -2.10 5.38
N PHE A 131 -0.25 -1.13 5.56
CA PHE A 131 -1.62 -1.16 5.09
C PHE A 131 -1.69 -0.78 3.62
N SER A 132 -2.41 -1.60 2.85
CA SER A 132 -2.68 -1.37 1.44
C SER A 132 -4.10 -1.82 1.10
N ARG A 133 -4.55 -1.62 -0.14
CA ARG A 133 -5.85 -2.17 -0.61
C ARG A 133 -5.93 -3.70 -0.56
N ASN A 134 -4.79 -4.39 -0.48
CA ASN A 134 -4.74 -5.84 -0.40
C ASN A 134 -4.91 -6.36 1.04
N THR A 135 -4.95 -5.46 2.03
CA THR A 135 -5.21 -5.83 3.42
C THR A 135 -6.66 -6.33 3.53
N THR A 136 -6.80 -7.62 3.79
CA THR A 136 -8.10 -8.33 3.79
C THR A 136 -9.01 -7.91 4.93
N ASN A 137 -8.46 -7.54 6.08
CA ASN A 137 -9.24 -7.11 7.24
C ASN A 137 -8.69 -5.83 7.86
N VAL A 138 -9.35 -4.71 7.56
CA VAL A 138 -8.98 -3.36 8.04
C VAL A 138 -9.10 -3.25 9.56
N GLN A 139 -10.14 -3.85 10.15
CA GLN A 139 -10.36 -3.78 11.59
C GLN A 139 -9.25 -4.52 12.35
N GLN A 140 -8.91 -5.74 11.92
CA GLN A 140 -7.83 -6.51 12.55
C GLN A 140 -6.47 -5.82 12.40
N TRP A 141 -6.22 -5.20 11.24
CA TRP A 141 -5.01 -4.43 11.03
C TRP A 141 -4.95 -3.22 11.96
N LEU A 142 -6.05 -2.47 12.10
CA LEU A 142 -6.16 -1.35 13.04
C LEU A 142 -5.97 -1.77 14.49
N ASP A 143 -6.56 -2.89 14.92
CA ASP A 143 -6.39 -3.41 16.28
C ASP A 143 -4.92 -3.75 16.55
N THR A 144 -4.22 -4.30 15.55
CA THR A 144 -2.78 -4.59 15.62
C THR A 144 -1.98 -3.29 15.70
N TYR A 145 -2.34 -2.30 14.89
CA TYR A 145 -1.70 -1.00 14.88
C TYR A 145 -1.85 -0.27 16.22
N GLU A 146 -3.04 -0.28 16.82
CA GLU A 146 -3.31 0.31 18.13
C GLU A 146 -2.55 -0.42 19.24
N SER A 147 -2.46 -1.75 19.17
CA SER A 147 -1.67 -2.56 20.10
C SER A 147 -0.18 -2.22 20.02
N GLU A 148 0.34 -2.03 18.80
CA GLU A 148 1.73 -1.61 18.58
C GLU A 148 1.96 -0.16 19.04
N CYS A 149 1.00 0.74 18.85
CA CYS A 149 1.05 2.08 19.41
C CYS A 149 1.16 2.04 20.93
N ALA A 150 0.33 1.24 21.61
CA ALA A 150 0.39 1.08 23.06
C ALA A 150 1.73 0.47 23.51
N ARG A 151 2.25 -0.54 22.79
CA ARG A 151 3.55 -1.16 23.08
C ARG A 151 4.70 -0.16 22.97
N LEU A 152 4.62 0.76 22.01
CA LEU A 152 5.62 1.80 21.76
C LEU A 152 5.33 3.12 22.50
N GLN A 153 4.36 3.14 23.41
CA GLN A 153 3.97 4.31 24.20
C GLN A 153 3.59 5.52 23.33
N ILE A 154 2.87 5.25 22.24
CA ILE A 154 2.25 6.26 21.38
C ILE A 154 0.82 6.48 21.87
N ASP A 155 0.71 7.32 22.91
CA ASP A 155 -0.55 7.46 23.64
C ASP A 155 -1.43 8.60 23.11
N THR A 156 -0.84 9.56 22.37
CA THR A 156 -1.56 10.73 21.85
C THR A 156 -2.11 10.49 20.45
N ASP A 157 -3.32 10.98 20.21
CA ASP A 157 -4.00 10.85 18.91
C ASP A 157 -3.21 11.47 17.76
N LEU A 158 -2.63 12.65 17.99
CA LEU A 158 -1.72 13.30 17.04
C LEU A 158 -0.59 12.37 16.63
N ARG A 159 0.11 11.74 17.59
CA ARG A 159 1.23 10.84 17.25
C ARG A 159 0.75 9.56 16.57
N LYS A 160 -0.43 9.03 16.92
CA LYS A 160 -1.03 7.91 16.18
C LYS A 160 -1.24 8.31 14.72
N ILE A 161 -1.89 9.45 14.47
CA ILE A 161 -2.13 9.92 13.10
C ILE A 161 -0.81 10.13 12.34
N GLU A 162 0.20 10.73 12.98
CA GLU A 162 1.53 10.89 12.37
C GLU A 162 2.19 9.56 11.98
N MET A 163 2.14 8.57 12.88
CA MET A 163 2.75 7.26 12.65
C MET A 163 1.96 6.43 11.64
N LEU A 164 0.64 6.59 11.59
CA LEU A 164 -0.23 5.93 10.63
C LEU A 164 0.25 6.19 9.19
N ARG A 165 0.63 7.44 8.86
CA ARG A 165 1.14 7.80 7.52
C ARG A 165 2.28 6.91 7.06
N LEU A 166 3.20 6.55 7.96
CA LEU A 166 4.39 5.77 7.63
C LEU A 166 4.08 4.30 7.33
N LEU A 167 2.92 3.84 7.77
CA LEU A 167 2.44 2.48 7.61
C LEU A 167 1.42 2.34 6.47
N LEU A 168 1.10 3.42 5.75
CA LEU A 168 0.19 3.39 4.61
C LEU A 168 0.95 3.33 3.28
N GLU A 169 0.40 2.58 2.32
CA GLU A 169 0.92 2.50 0.95
C GLU A 169 -0.14 2.82 -0.11
N ASP A 170 0.37 3.15 -1.30
CA ASP A 170 -0.41 3.43 -2.50
C ASP A 170 -1.52 4.47 -2.24
N THR A 171 -2.72 4.19 -2.73
CA THR A 171 -3.90 5.05 -2.62
C THR A 171 -4.38 5.26 -1.19
N CYS A 172 -3.85 4.52 -0.21
CA CYS A 172 -4.15 4.77 1.20
C CYS A 172 -3.47 6.06 1.67
N LEU A 173 -2.36 6.47 1.03
CA LEU A 173 -1.72 7.78 1.24
C LEU A 173 -2.57 8.93 0.68
N ASP A 174 -3.27 8.70 -0.44
CA ASP A 174 -4.21 9.69 -0.99
C ASP A 174 -5.41 9.88 -0.04
N TRP A 175 -5.93 8.79 0.53
CA TRP A 175 -6.94 8.83 1.59
C TRP A 175 -6.41 9.60 2.80
N TYR A 176 -5.20 9.30 3.29
CA TYR A 176 -4.58 10.01 4.41
C TYR A 176 -4.49 11.52 4.14
N THR A 177 -4.03 11.90 2.95
CA THR A 177 -3.93 13.31 2.55
C THR A 177 -5.31 13.98 2.53
N SER A 178 -6.34 13.27 2.05
CA SER A 178 -7.72 13.75 2.09
C SER A 178 -8.25 13.92 3.53
N MET A 179 -7.84 13.04 4.45
CA MET A 179 -8.22 13.12 5.87
C MET A 179 -7.56 14.30 6.56
N ILE A 180 -6.29 14.60 6.26
CA ILE A 180 -5.63 15.82 6.74
C ILE A 180 -6.39 17.08 6.28
N ILE A 181 -6.84 17.12 5.02
CA ILE A 181 -7.59 18.28 4.51
C ILE A 181 -8.96 18.41 5.20
N LYS A 182 -9.65 17.31 5.44
CA LYS A 182 -11.01 17.32 6.02
C LYS A 182 -11.03 17.57 7.53
N TYR A 183 -10.05 17.02 8.26
CA TYR A 183 -10.11 16.91 9.72
C TYR A 183 -8.83 17.40 10.42
N THR A 184 -7.77 17.77 9.70
CA THR A 184 -6.45 18.12 10.25
C THR A 184 -5.79 16.98 11.04
N ILE A 185 -4.52 17.18 11.43
CA ILE A 185 -3.73 16.19 12.17
C ILE A 185 -4.07 16.15 13.67
N ASP A 186 -4.70 17.20 14.18
CA ASP A 186 -5.04 17.37 15.60
C ASP A 186 -6.42 16.78 15.95
N SER A 187 -7.10 16.20 14.96
CA SER A 187 -8.38 15.52 15.17
C SER A 187 -8.26 14.26 16.02
N GLU A 188 -9.38 13.87 16.62
CA GLU A 188 -9.50 12.63 17.38
C GLU A 188 -9.20 11.39 16.53
N TRP A 189 -8.42 10.47 17.10
CA TRP A 189 -8.08 9.20 16.45
C TRP A 189 -9.33 8.37 16.10
N SER A 190 -10.38 8.48 16.91
CA SER A 190 -11.67 7.80 16.73
C SER A 190 -12.29 8.08 15.34
N VAL A 191 -12.20 9.32 14.87
CA VAL A 191 -12.72 9.77 13.56
C VAL A 191 -11.92 9.13 12.42
N TRP A 192 -10.59 9.11 12.57
CA TRP A 192 -9.68 8.49 11.60
C TRP A 192 -9.89 6.99 11.47
N LYS A 193 -9.99 6.29 12.61
CA LYS A 193 -10.28 4.85 12.68
C LYS A 193 -11.57 4.51 11.96
N LYS A 194 -12.64 5.23 12.28
CA LYS A 194 -13.97 5.02 11.66
C LYS A 194 -13.90 5.24 10.14
N SER A 195 -13.28 6.34 9.70
CA SER A 195 -13.19 6.65 8.27
C SER A 195 -12.35 5.64 7.50
N LEU A 196 -11.27 5.10 8.09
CA LEU A 196 -10.45 4.08 7.44
C LEU A 196 -11.26 2.80 7.22
N CYS A 197 -12.01 2.36 8.24
CA CYS A 197 -12.91 1.21 8.11
C CYS A 197 -13.99 1.47 7.06
N GLU A 198 -14.60 2.66 7.01
CA GLU A 198 -15.62 2.98 6.02
C GLU A 198 -15.08 2.99 4.58
N ALA A 199 -13.85 3.47 4.38
CA ALA A 199 -13.22 3.59 3.08
C ALA A 199 -12.69 2.25 2.53
N PHE A 200 -12.17 1.37 3.40
CA PHE A 200 -11.40 0.20 2.97
C PHE A 200 -11.96 -1.15 3.45
N ALA A 201 -12.97 -1.19 4.33
CA ALA A 201 -13.52 -2.48 4.74
C ALA A 201 -14.16 -3.21 3.55
N ASP A 202 -13.67 -4.41 3.26
CA ASP A 202 -14.31 -5.29 2.30
C ASP A 202 -15.59 -5.87 2.91
N LYS A 203 -16.73 -5.34 2.47
CA LYS A 203 -18.07 -5.82 2.84
C LYS A 203 -18.58 -6.92 1.91
N GLY A 204 -17.76 -7.37 0.96
CA GLY A 204 -18.09 -8.36 -0.04
C GLY A 204 -17.96 -9.79 0.47
N TRP A 205 -18.74 -10.69 -0.13
CA TRP A 205 -18.66 -12.13 0.16
C TRP A 205 -17.46 -12.82 -0.49
N LEU A 206 -16.69 -12.13 -1.33
CA LEU A 206 -15.61 -12.75 -2.10
C LEU A 206 -14.47 -13.29 -1.21
N PRO A 207 -13.89 -12.51 -0.27
CA PRO A 207 -12.84 -13.03 0.61
C PRO A 207 -13.33 -14.18 1.49
N ILE A 208 -14.57 -14.07 2.01
CA ILE A 208 -15.20 -15.11 2.83
C ILE A 208 -15.36 -16.40 2.03
N ARG A 209 -15.94 -16.31 0.82
CA ARG A 209 -16.10 -17.47 -0.07
C ARG A 209 -14.74 -18.06 -0.45
N TYR A 210 -13.75 -17.23 -0.70
CA TYR A 210 -12.40 -17.69 -1.02
C TYR A 210 -11.80 -18.46 0.16
N ALA A 211 -11.80 -17.88 1.37
CA ALA A 211 -11.28 -18.52 2.58
C ALA A 211 -11.97 -19.87 2.85
N ILE A 212 -13.30 -19.93 2.78
CA ILE A 212 -14.08 -21.16 3.00
C ILE A 212 -13.82 -22.21 1.90
N ASN A 213 -13.70 -21.81 0.63
CA ASN A 213 -13.52 -22.74 -0.48
C ASN A 213 -12.06 -23.02 -0.85
N PHE A 214 -11.08 -22.43 -0.15
CA PHE A 214 -9.67 -22.71 -0.39
C PHE A 214 -9.37 -24.19 -0.09
N LYS A 215 -8.87 -24.95 -1.06
CA LYS A 215 -8.62 -26.40 -0.92
C LYS A 215 -7.19 -26.75 -1.31
N TYR A 216 -6.70 -27.86 -0.79
CA TYR A 216 -5.43 -28.42 -1.19
C TYR A 216 -5.51 -28.89 -2.64
N ILE A 217 -4.51 -28.52 -3.44
CA ILE A 217 -4.37 -28.96 -4.83
C ILE A 217 -3.09 -29.78 -4.96
N GLN A 218 -1.96 -29.20 -4.56
CA GLN A 218 -0.63 -29.79 -4.67
C GLN A 218 0.34 -29.09 -3.70
N GLY A 219 1.49 -29.70 -3.45
CA GLY A 219 2.56 -29.15 -2.60
C GLY A 219 2.55 -29.71 -1.18
N SER A 220 3.03 -28.94 -0.20
CA SER A 220 2.94 -29.36 1.20
C SER A 220 1.52 -29.20 1.72
N MET A 221 1.01 -30.24 2.37
CA MET A 221 -0.31 -30.17 3.02
C MET A 221 -0.24 -29.27 4.26
N LEU A 222 0.91 -29.19 4.92
CA LEU A 222 1.13 -28.26 6.03
C LEU A 222 1.08 -26.81 5.55
N GLU A 223 1.73 -26.48 4.44
CA GLU A 223 1.67 -25.13 3.85
C GLU A 223 0.24 -24.73 3.49
N TYR A 224 -0.53 -25.66 2.89
CA TYR A 224 -1.96 -25.48 2.65
C TYR A 224 -2.70 -25.18 3.96
N ALA A 225 -2.50 -26.00 5.01
CA ALA A 225 -3.23 -25.90 6.26
C ALA A 225 -2.95 -24.57 6.98
N LEU A 226 -1.69 -24.13 7.02
CA LEU A 226 -1.28 -22.83 7.56
C LEU A 226 -1.91 -21.67 6.79
N LYS A 227 -1.90 -21.75 5.45
CA LYS A 227 -2.52 -20.71 4.61
C LYS A 227 -4.03 -20.67 4.79
N LYS A 228 -4.68 -21.82 4.87
CA LYS A 228 -6.12 -21.96 5.10
C LYS A 228 -6.53 -21.40 6.47
N GLU A 229 -5.78 -21.73 7.53
CA GLU A 229 -5.98 -21.18 8.87
C GLU A 229 -5.91 -19.65 8.85
N ARG A 230 -4.84 -19.08 8.27
CA ARG A 230 -4.67 -17.62 8.16
C ARG A 230 -5.86 -16.97 7.45
N LEU A 231 -6.28 -17.50 6.30
CA LEU A 231 -7.41 -16.96 5.54
C LEU A 231 -8.71 -16.97 6.35
N LEU A 232 -8.96 -18.04 7.12
CA LEU A 232 -10.16 -18.15 7.94
C LEU A 232 -10.13 -17.15 9.11
N LEU A 233 -8.98 -17.01 9.77
CA LEU A 233 -8.81 -16.06 10.88
C LEU A 233 -8.88 -14.60 10.42
N GLU A 234 -8.35 -14.28 9.23
CA GLU A 234 -8.50 -12.95 8.61
C GLU A 234 -9.97 -12.61 8.37
N THR A 235 -10.79 -13.59 7.97
CA THR A 235 -12.23 -13.37 7.78
C THR A 235 -13.02 -13.35 9.10
N ASN A 236 -12.62 -14.14 10.08
CA ASN A 236 -13.28 -14.25 11.37
C ASN A 236 -12.28 -14.60 12.48
N LYS A 237 -11.84 -13.59 13.24
CA LYS A 237 -10.89 -13.73 14.35
C LYS A 237 -11.45 -14.55 15.51
N SER A 238 -12.77 -14.57 15.69
CA SER A 238 -13.46 -15.23 16.80
C SER A 238 -14.05 -16.59 16.41
N ILE A 239 -13.63 -17.16 15.28
CA ILE A 239 -14.02 -18.52 14.90
C ILE A 239 -13.61 -19.52 15.99
N ASP A 240 -14.52 -20.43 16.33
CA ASP A 240 -14.22 -21.45 17.33
C ASP A 240 -13.22 -22.48 16.78
N LYS A 241 -12.35 -22.98 17.66
CA LYS A 241 -11.27 -23.90 17.29
C LYS A 241 -11.78 -25.14 16.55
N LYS A 242 -12.94 -25.66 16.96
CA LYS A 242 -13.53 -26.88 16.41
C LYS A 242 -13.98 -26.66 14.96
N THR A 243 -14.69 -25.57 14.68
CA THR A 243 -15.05 -25.18 13.31
C THR A 243 -13.82 -24.87 12.47
N LEU A 244 -12.81 -24.19 13.03
CA LEU A 244 -11.56 -23.91 12.32
C LEU A 244 -10.87 -25.19 11.86
N ILE A 245 -10.72 -26.18 12.75
CA ILE A 245 -10.18 -27.52 12.43
C ILE A 245 -10.99 -28.16 11.29
N TYR A 246 -12.32 -28.13 11.35
CA TYR A 246 -13.17 -28.77 10.34
C TYR A 246 -13.04 -28.09 8.97
N LEU A 247 -13.02 -26.77 8.92
CA LEU A 247 -12.85 -26.04 7.67
C LEU A 247 -11.48 -26.26 7.04
N ILE A 248 -10.43 -26.45 7.85
CA ILE A 248 -9.10 -26.81 7.34
C ILE A 248 -9.11 -28.24 6.79
N ALA A 249 -9.59 -29.20 7.59
CA ALA A 249 -9.59 -30.61 7.25
C ALA A 249 -10.43 -30.91 6.00
N THR A 250 -11.62 -30.32 5.87
CA THR A 250 -12.53 -30.54 4.72
C THR A 250 -12.00 -30.07 3.37
N GLY A 251 -10.92 -29.28 3.35
CA GLY A 251 -10.25 -28.93 2.11
C GLY A 251 -9.05 -29.83 1.76
N LEU A 252 -8.75 -30.84 2.57
CA LEU A 252 -7.77 -31.89 2.24
C LEU A 252 -8.41 -32.95 1.32
N PRO A 253 -7.60 -33.76 0.62
CA PRO A 253 -8.11 -34.91 -0.12
C PRO A 253 -8.77 -35.94 0.80
N ASN A 254 -9.85 -36.58 0.36
CA ASN A 254 -10.61 -37.55 1.16
C ASN A 254 -9.72 -38.65 1.76
N PHE A 255 -8.79 -39.22 0.98
CA PHE A 255 -7.89 -40.29 1.45
C PHE A 255 -6.95 -39.87 2.61
N ILE A 256 -6.74 -38.57 2.81
CA ILE A 256 -6.02 -38.01 3.95
C ILE A 256 -7.00 -37.78 5.10
N MET A 257 -8.15 -37.16 4.83
CA MET A 257 -9.19 -36.93 5.82
C MET A 257 -9.65 -38.21 6.52
N ASP A 258 -9.83 -39.29 5.77
CA ASP A 258 -10.27 -40.60 6.28
C ASP A 258 -9.30 -41.21 7.30
N LYS A 259 -8.05 -40.72 7.34
CA LYS A 259 -7.01 -41.16 8.28
C LYS A 259 -6.89 -40.26 9.51
N ILE A 260 -7.62 -39.15 9.54
CA ILE A 260 -7.58 -38.19 10.64
C ILE A 260 -8.73 -38.53 11.58
N ASP A 261 -8.40 -38.94 12.79
CA ASP A 261 -9.39 -39.10 13.85
C ASP A 261 -9.83 -37.72 14.35
N ARG A 262 -11.06 -37.35 14.00
CA ARG A 262 -11.68 -36.07 14.38
C ARG A 262 -11.79 -35.87 15.90
N GLU A 263 -12.00 -36.93 16.67
CA GLU A 263 -12.22 -36.82 18.12
C GLU A 263 -10.90 -36.59 18.88
N SER A 264 -9.79 -37.03 18.30
CA SER A 264 -8.45 -36.81 18.86
C SER A 264 -7.99 -35.35 18.79
N LEU A 265 -8.59 -34.52 17.93
CA LEU A 265 -8.16 -33.14 17.67
C LEU A 265 -8.82 -32.14 18.64
N LYS A 266 -8.03 -31.53 19.52
CA LYS A 266 -8.51 -30.49 20.46
C LYS A 266 -8.04 -29.10 20.05
N GLU A 267 -6.83 -29.02 19.53
CA GLU A 267 -6.17 -27.80 19.07
C GLU A 267 -5.83 -27.89 17.57
N VAL A 268 -5.69 -26.75 16.90
CA VAL A 268 -5.32 -26.72 15.48
C VAL A 268 -3.93 -27.36 15.25
N ASN A 269 -3.03 -27.24 16.23
CA ASN A 269 -1.72 -27.87 16.19
C ASN A 269 -1.79 -29.41 16.17
N ASP A 270 -2.81 -30.01 16.76
CA ASP A 270 -3.01 -31.46 16.69
C ASP A 270 -3.20 -31.89 15.23
N LEU A 271 -4.02 -31.14 14.49
CA LEU A 271 -4.25 -31.35 13.06
C LEU A 271 -2.95 -31.20 12.26
N PHE A 272 -2.13 -30.18 12.55
CA PHE A 272 -0.85 -29.98 11.87
C PHE A 272 0.12 -31.15 12.08
N ASN A 273 0.18 -31.70 13.30
CA ASN A 273 1.01 -32.86 13.60
C ASN A 273 0.52 -34.11 12.86
N CYS A 274 -0.80 -34.35 12.82
CA CYS A 274 -1.39 -35.41 12.02
C CYS A 274 -1.04 -35.26 10.53
N ILE A 275 -1.20 -34.06 9.97
CA ILE A 275 -0.91 -33.80 8.54
C ILE A 275 0.56 -34.05 8.22
N ARG A 276 1.50 -33.61 9.07
CA ARG A 276 2.95 -33.87 8.88
C ARG A 276 3.25 -35.36 8.83
N GLY A 277 2.64 -36.15 9.72
CA GLY A 277 2.77 -37.61 9.70
C GLY A 277 2.28 -38.23 8.38
N LEU A 278 1.24 -37.64 7.79
CA LEU A 278 0.61 -38.11 6.55
C LEU A 278 1.28 -37.61 5.26
N GLU A 279 2.16 -36.60 5.31
CA GLU A 279 2.86 -36.09 4.11
C GLU A 279 3.71 -37.16 3.42
N THR A 280 4.40 -38.01 4.20
CA THR A 280 5.21 -39.10 3.65
C THR A 280 4.35 -40.17 2.98
N PHE A 281 3.11 -40.36 3.43
CA PHE A 281 2.16 -41.29 2.83
C PHE A 281 1.60 -40.76 1.52
N ALA A 282 1.32 -39.45 1.42
CA ALA A 282 0.87 -38.82 0.19
C ALA A 282 1.89 -38.98 -0.95
N ARG A 283 3.19 -38.74 -0.66
CA ARG A 283 4.28 -38.94 -1.64
C ARG A 283 4.35 -40.38 -2.17
N LYS A 284 4.17 -41.38 -1.29
CA LYS A 284 4.15 -42.80 -1.68
C LYS A 284 2.93 -43.15 -2.53
N TYR A 285 1.78 -42.51 -2.30
CA TYR A 285 0.58 -42.70 -3.10
C TYR A 285 0.76 -42.15 -4.53
N ASP A 286 1.36 -40.97 -4.69
CA ASP A 286 1.69 -40.40 -6.00
C ASP A 286 2.74 -41.23 -6.75
N THR A 287 3.74 -41.76 -6.04
CA THR A 287 4.79 -42.62 -6.62
C THR A 287 4.23 -43.97 -7.11
N LYS A 288 3.28 -44.56 -6.39
CA LYS A 288 2.59 -45.79 -6.82
C LYS A 288 1.72 -45.57 -8.06
N LYS A 289 1.14 -44.38 -8.22
CA LYS A 289 0.38 -43.99 -9.42
C LYS A 289 1.27 -43.86 -10.67
N THR A 290 2.53 -43.43 -10.49
CA THR A 290 3.51 -43.29 -11.58
C THR A 290 4.16 -44.62 -11.97
N GLN A 291 4.30 -45.57 -11.03
CA GLN A 291 4.83 -46.90 -11.33
C GLN A 291 3.83 -47.85 -12.01
N SER A 292 2.52 -47.54 -11.97
CA SER A 292 1.49 -48.33 -12.66
C SER A 292 1.28 -47.98 -14.15
N THR A 293 2.12 -47.11 -14.74
CA THR A 293 2.06 -46.79 -16.18
C THR A 293 3.43 -46.88 -16.83
N GLY A 294 3.96 -48.11 -16.89
CA GLY A 294 4.95 -48.48 -17.89
C GLY A 294 4.24 -48.92 -19.18
N ASN A 295 4.29 -48.09 -20.20
CA ASN A 295 4.03 -48.36 -21.62
C ASN A 295 2.96 -49.41 -22.00
N THR A 296 1.76 -48.92 -22.28
CA THR A 296 1.06 -49.29 -23.52
C THR A 296 0.31 -48.05 -24.00
N TYR A 297 0.69 -47.53 -25.16
CA TYR A 297 -0.09 -46.51 -25.86
C TYR A 297 -1.42 -47.15 -26.27
N ILE A 298 -2.44 -46.99 -25.42
CA ILE A 298 -3.84 -47.16 -25.81
C ILE A 298 -4.45 -45.77 -25.78
N LYS A 299 -4.87 -45.27 -26.96
CA LYS A 299 -5.67 -44.04 -27.09
C LYS A 299 -6.86 -44.12 -26.13
N PRO A 300 -7.07 -43.15 -25.23
CA PRO A 300 -8.28 -43.14 -24.43
C PRO A 300 -9.47 -42.76 -25.32
N GLU A 301 -10.38 -43.70 -25.55
CA GLU A 301 -11.76 -43.36 -25.91
C GLU A 301 -12.38 -42.56 -24.76
N ILE A 302 -12.71 -41.31 -25.05
CA ILE A 302 -13.43 -40.43 -24.14
C ILE A 302 -14.87 -40.93 -24.03
N LYS A 303 -15.19 -41.74 -23.01
CA LYS A 303 -16.58 -41.88 -22.55
C LYS A 303 -16.98 -40.61 -21.84
N GLN A 304 -17.58 -39.68 -22.59
CA GLN A 304 -18.30 -38.54 -22.05
C GLN A 304 -19.51 -39.04 -21.25
N THR A 305 -19.40 -39.15 -19.93
CA THR A 305 -20.57 -39.14 -19.05
C THR A 305 -20.93 -37.70 -18.71
N GLY A 306 -21.23 -36.91 -19.75
CA GLY A 306 -21.73 -35.54 -19.61
C GLY A 306 -23.25 -35.53 -19.63
N LYS A 307 -23.89 -35.02 -18.57
CA LYS A 307 -25.28 -34.53 -18.67
C LYS A 307 -25.34 -33.55 -19.84
N LYS A 308 -26.26 -33.77 -20.79
CA LYS A 308 -26.43 -32.89 -21.96
C LYS A 308 -26.89 -31.49 -21.51
N SER A 309 -26.34 -30.45 -22.14
CA SER A 309 -26.79 -29.07 -22.00
C SER A 309 -28.24 -28.91 -22.51
N CYS A 310 -28.96 -27.92 -21.98
CA CYS A 310 -30.32 -27.62 -22.44
C CYS A 310 -30.30 -27.09 -23.89
N LYS A 311 -31.27 -27.52 -24.73
CA LYS A 311 -31.38 -27.15 -26.15
C LYS A 311 -31.33 -25.63 -26.42
N ILE A 312 -31.81 -24.81 -25.47
CA ILE A 312 -31.81 -23.36 -25.59
C ILE A 312 -30.38 -22.79 -25.47
N CYS A 313 -29.54 -23.37 -24.62
CA CYS A 313 -28.15 -22.94 -24.44
C CYS A 313 -27.25 -23.41 -25.58
N GLU A 314 -27.58 -24.54 -26.19
CA GLU A 314 -26.90 -25.09 -27.36
C GLU A 314 -27.10 -24.20 -28.60
N ASN A 315 -28.33 -23.75 -28.86
CA ASN A 315 -28.65 -22.86 -29.98
C ASN A 315 -28.02 -21.47 -29.88
N ASN A 316 -27.56 -21.06 -28.69
CA ASN A 316 -26.90 -19.76 -28.45
C ASN A 316 -25.38 -19.89 -28.26
N GLY A 317 -24.78 -21.06 -28.55
CA GLY A 317 -23.33 -21.26 -28.52
C GLY A 317 -22.71 -21.28 -27.12
N LYS A 318 -23.50 -21.53 -26.06
CA LYS A 318 -23.03 -21.51 -24.66
C LYS A 318 -23.14 -22.91 -24.04
N PHE A 319 -22.11 -23.72 -24.27
CA PHE A 319 -22.10 -25.16 -23.96
C PHE A 319 -21.90 -25.55 -22.48
N ASN A 320 -21.67 -24.59 -21.57
CA ASN A 320 -21.28 -24.86 -20.17
C ASN A 320 -22.26 -24.32 -19.11
N ARG A 321 -23.57 -24.25 -19.39
CA ARG A 321 -24.59 -23.88 -18.38
C ARG A 321 -25.75 -24.88 -18.33
N PHE A 322 -26.17 -25.20 -17.11
CA PHE A 322 -27.28 -26.10 -16.79
C PHE A 322 -28.38 -25.32 -16.06
N ILE A 323 -29.64 -25.63 -16.34
CA ILE A 323 -30.77 -25.11 -15.56
C ILE A 323 -30.92 -26.02 -14.34
N ILE A 324 -30.85 -25.43 -13.15
CA ILE A 324 -31.20 -26.09 -11.89
C ILE A 324 -32.60 -25.60 -11.56
N TYR A 325 -33.55 -26.53 -11.38
CA TYR A 325 -34.87 -26.21 -10.83
C TYR A 325 -34.77 -25.84 -9.36
#